data_AF-A0A3S0URH3-F1
#
_entry.id   AF-A0A3S0URH3-F1
#
_cell.length_a   1.000
_cell.length_b   1.000
_cell.length_c   1.000
_cell.angle_alpha   90.00
_cell.angle_beta   90.00
_cell.angle_gamma   90.00
#
_symmetry.space_group_name_H-M   'P 1'
#
loop_
_entity.id
_entity.type
_entity.pdbx_description
1 polymer ?
#
loop_
_entity_poly.entity_id
_entity_poly.type
_entity_poly.pdbx_seq_one_letter_code
_entity_poly.pdbx_strand_id
1 'polypeptide(L)'
;MPTITIRLTDQEHVTVKQAAEDEGVTLSEFVRAALHTALPSAQRPSDTLGGEVPPPDSIPLHERQQLALLHRILANVLPKDANGPDGDREYQLRRAEVLEKGYTGEYHTEVAGFSHELSKPDSTLLMDILDMFRVITASRARLDKEEVSLDPKIEYNLVFRGFDFHEPLEAQMAEYTEFLMNDGRWTDLQEQFNASDRGNSHVPMLGAYRRMLNEYSTIMATRRPGDYRGRLKLSAEELTQIAQASIHPSHRRHPSGDQAEATSQQTD
;
A
#
# COMPACT_ATOMS: atom_id res chain seq x y z
N MET A 1 27.89 8.08 0.43
CA MET A 1 26.82 7.54 -0.44
C MET A 1 27.35 7.46 -1.86
N PRO A 2 26.92 6.47 -2.67
CA PRO A 2 27.24 6.43 -4.10
C PRO A 2 26.62 7.65 -4.81
N THR A 3 27.34 8.22 -5.77
CA THR A 3 26.90 9.38 -6.55
C THR A 3 26.51 8.94 -7.95
N ILE A 4 25.33 9.36 -8.42
CA ILE A 4 24.85 9.12 -9.79
C ILE A 4 24.95 10.43 -10.56
N THR A 5 25.61 10.40 -11.73
CA THR A 5 25.66 11.53 -12.65
C THR A 5 24.74 11.25 -13.83
N ILE A 6 23.71 12.07 -14.00
CA ILE A 6 22.72 11.93 -15.08
C ILE A 6 22.93 13.08 -16.07
N ARG A 7 22.86 12.79 -17.36
CA ARG A 7 22.84 13.81 -18.42
C ARG A 7 21.40 14.05 -18.84
N LEU A 8 20.96 15.30 -18.73
CA LEU A 8 19.66 15.77 -19.17
C LEU A 8 19.86 16.66 -20.38
N THR A 9 18.86 16.72 -21.25
CA THR A 9 18.79 17.79 -22.26
C THR A 9 18.49 19.13 -21.57
N ASP A 10 18.79 20.24 -22.25
CA ASP A 10 18.56 21.58 -21.69
C ASP A 10 17.08 21.81 -21.34
N GLN A 11 16.15 21.28 -22.16
CA GLN A 11 14.71 21.37 -21.89
C GLN A 11 14.28 20.57 -20.67
N GLU A 12 14.78 19.34 -20.51
CA GLU A 12 14.49 18.51 -19.34
C GLU A 12 15.06 19.16 -18.06
N HIS A 13 16.28 19.68 -18.12
CA HIS A 13 16.89 20.35 -16.97
C HIS A 13 16.08 21.57 -16.51
N VAL A 14 15.59 22.39 -17.45
CA VAL A 14 14.72 23.54 -17.12
C VAL A 14 13.42 23.09 -16.49
N THR A 15 12.79 22.05 -17.04
CA THR A 15 11.50 21.53 -16.54
C THR A 15 11.62 20.97 -15.13
N VAL A 16 12.64 20.15 -14.88
CA VAL A 16 12.88 19.54 -13.56
C VAL A 16 13.25 20.60 -12.52
N LYS A 17 14.02 21.62 -12.92
CA LYS A 17 14.38 22.74 -12.04
C LYS A 17 13.17 23.56 -11.64
N GLN A 18 12.27 23.85 -12.59
CA GLN A 18 11.06 24.60 -12.30
C GLN A 18 10.12 23.83 -11.37
N ALA A 19 9.97 22.52 -11.58
CA ALA A 19 9.19 21.68 -10.67
C ALA A 19 9.79 21.62 -9.25
N ALA A 20 11.12 21.60 -9.12
CA ALA A 20 11.78 21.67 -7.82
C ALA A 20 11.55 23.02 -7.10
N GLU A 21 11.58 24.12 -7.85
CA GLU A 21 11.31 25.47 -7.34
C GLU A 21 9.84 25.62 -6.89
N ASP A 22 8.89 25.07 -7.64
CA ASP A 22 7.46 25.06 -7.29
C ASP A 22 7.19 24.29 -5.98
N GLU A 23 7.96 23.23 -5.71
CA GLU A 23 7.90 22.44 -4.48
C GLU A 23 8.78 22.99 -3.34
N GLY A 24 9.57 24.05 -3.60
CA GLY A 24 10.45 24.67 -2.61
C GLY A 24 11.62 23.81 -2.15
N VAL A 25 12.02 22.81 -2.94
CA VAL A 25 13.10 21.84 -2.63
C VAL A 25 14.29 22.02 -3.56
N THR A 26 15.42 21.42 -3.21
CA THR A 26 16.60 21.45 -4.10
C THR A 26 16.41 20.52 -5.31
N LEU A 27 17.06 20.82 -6.44
CA LEU A 27 17.02 19.97 -7.65
C LEU A 27 17.41 18.53 -7.35
N SER A 28 18.44 18.33 -6.52
CA SER A 28 18.90 16.98 -6.13
C SER A 28 17.88 16.23 -5.27
N GLU A 29 17.14 16.95 -4.43
CA GLU A 29 16.10 16.38 -3.57
C GLU A 29 14.84 16.04 -4.36
N PHE A 30 14.44 16.91 -5.27
CA PHE A 30 13.36 16.67 -6.23
C PHE A 30 13.63 15.43 -7.09
N VAL A 31 14.82 15.35 -7.71
CA VAL A 31 15.21 14.19 -8.52
C VAL A 31 15.31 12.92 -7.67
N ARG A 32 15.80 13.02 -6.42
CA ARG A 32 15.85 11.89 -5.51
C ARG A 32 14.43 11.39 -5.14
N ALA A 33 13.51 12.29 -4.85
CA ALA A 33 12.11 11.94 -4.55
C ALA A 33 11.39 11.33 -5.76
N ALA A 34 11.61 11.89 -6.95
CA ALA A 34 11.10 11.34 -8.20
C ALA A 34 11.67 9.94 -8.49
N LEU A 35 12.98 9.72 -8.26
CA LEU A 35 13.60 8.42 -8.38
C LEU A 35 13.05 7.41 -7.34
N HIS A 36 12.84 7.82 -6.09
CA HIS A 36 12.20 6.96 -5.08
C HIS A 36 10.75 6.61 -5.42
N THR A 37 10.05 7.49 -6.14
CA THR A 37 8.68 7.26 -6.58
C THR A 37 8.62 6.35 -7.81
N ALA A 38 9.57 6.52 -8.74
CA ALA A 38 9.62 5.80 -10.02
C ALA A 38 10.31 4.44 -9.92
N LEU A 39 11.28 4.30 -9.02
CA LEU A 39 11.86 3.00 -8.69
C LEU A 39 10.88 2.29 -7.77
N PRO A 40 10.31 1.12 -8.14
CA PRO A 40 9.72 0.24 -7.14
C PRO A 40 10.81 0.05 -6.09
N SER A 41 10.49 0.29 -4.81
CA SER A 41 11.45 0.27 -3.70
C SER A 41 12.45 -0.86 -3.95
N ALA A 42 13.68 -0.48 -4.31
CA ALA A 42 14.66 -1.40 -4.86
C ALA A 42 14.66 -2.65 -4.01
N GLN A 43 14.31 -3.77 -4.65
CA GLN A 43 14.15 -5.12 -4.09
C GLN A 43 14.67 -5.20 -2.65
N ARG A 44 13.75 -5.10 -1.68
CA ARG A 44 14.04 -5.57 -0.32
C ARG A 44 14.59 -6.98 -0.48
N PRO A 45 15.75 -7.32 0.11
CA PRO A 45 16.27 -8.68 0.02
C PRO A 45 15.14 -9.66 0.37
N SER A 46 14.77 -10.47 -0.62
CA SER A 46 13.65 -11.41 -0.57
C SER A 46 13.91 -12.62 0.33
N ASP A 47 14.95 -12.58 1.17
CA ASP A 47 15.48 -13.78 1.82
C ASP A 47 14.89 -14.06 3.19
N THR A 48 14.07 -13.16 3.74
CA THR A 48 13.32 -13.39 4.98
C THR A 48 11.83 -13.52 4.67
N LEU A 49 11.34 -14.76 4.69
CA LEU A 49 9.92 -15.06 4.89
C LEU A 49 9.42 -14.22 6.09
N GLY A 50 8.54 -13.25 5.84
CA GLY A 50 7.94 -12.43 6.90
C GLY A 50 8.28 -10.93 6.90
N GLY A 51 9.11 -10.43 5.98
CA GLY A 51 9.33 -8.98 5.85
C GLY A 51 9.98 -8.30 7.07
N GLU A 52 10.64 -9.08 7.92
CA GLU A 52 11.38 -8.61 9.09
C GLU A 52 12.62 -7.81 8.68
N VAL A 53 12.90 -6.76 9.44
CA VAL A 53 14.12 -5.96 9.24
C VAL A 53 15.32 -6.77 9.74
N PRO A 54 16.38 -6.93 8.92
CA PRO A 54 17.58 -7.60 9.40
C PRO A 54 18.20 -6.80 10.54
N PRO A 55 18.80 -7.49 11.53
CA PRO A 55 19.29 -6.79 12.70
C PRO A 55 20.53 -5.97 12.41
N PRO A 56 20.72 -4.84 13.11
CA PRO A 56 21.89 -4.01 12.90
C PRO A 56 23.15 -4.73 13.38
N ASP A 57 24.21 -4.71 12.57
CA ASP A 57 25.53 -5.27 12.93
C ASP A 57 26.14 -4.59 14.17
N SER A 58 25.75 -3.34 14.43
CA SER A 58 26.18 -2.56 15.59
C SER A 58 25.16 -1.48 15.92
N ILE A 59 25.09 -1.12 17.20
CA ILE A 59 24.27 -0.03 17.72
C ILE A 59 25.22 1.02 18.31
N PRO A 60 25.09 2.32 17.97
CA PRO A 60 25.87 3.40 18.55
C PRO A 60 25.90 3.35 20.08
N LEU A 61 27.05 3.68 20.68
CA LEU A 61 27.24 3.55 22.14
C LEU A 61 26.18 4.29 22.97
N HIS A 62 25.76 5.48 22.52
CA HIS A 62 24.73 6.26 23.20
C HIS A 62 23.34 5.61 23.10
N GLU A 63 23.00 5.02 21.96
CA GLU A 63 21.76 4.26 21.77
C GLU A 63 21.77 2.97 22.60
N ARG A 64 22.90 2.24 22.63
CA ARG A 64 23.07 1.08 23.53
C ARG A 64 22.86 1.45 24.98
N GLN A 65 23.42 2.58 25.41
CA GLN A 65 23.22 3.08 26.77
C GLN A 65 21.76 3.42 27.04
N GLN A 66 21.08 4.08 26.09
CA GLN A 66 19.64 4.38 26.21
C GLN A 66 18.80 3.10 26.30
N LEU A 67 18.99 2.14 25.41
CA LEU A 67 18.28 0.86 25.40
C LEU A 67 18.53 0.05 26.69
N ALA A 68 19.78 -0.02 27.15
CA ALA A 68 20.12 -0.71 28.40
C ALA A 68 19.41 -0.06 29.61
N LEU A 69 19.35 1.28 29.65
CA LEU A 69 18.59 2.00 30.67
C LEU A 69 17.09 1.71 30.59
N LEU A 70 16.50 1.65 29.39
CA LEU A 70 15.09 1.30 29.20
C LEU A 70 14.77 -0.11 29.72
N HIS A 71 15.58 -1.11 29.38
CA HIS A 71 15.43 -2.47 29.91
C HIS A 71 15.57 -2.53 31.44
N ARG A 72 16.52 -1.79 32.02
CA ARG A 72 16.64 -1.68 33.48
C ARG A 72 15.42 -1.02 34.11
N ILE A 73 14.83 0.00 33.49
CA ILE A 73 13.60 0.64 33.96
C ILE A 73 12.46 -0.37 33.91
N LEU A 74 12.25 -1.05 32.77
CA LEU A 74 11.23 -2.08 32.59
C LEU A 74 11.33 -3.18 33.67
N ALA A 75 12.54 -3.68 33.92
CA ALA A 75 12.80 -4.67 34.97
C ALA A 75 12.37 -4.23 36.38
N ASN A 76 12.23 -2.93 36.63
CA ASN A 76 11.81 -2.39 37.93
C ASN A 76 10.34 -1.95 37.96
N VAL A 77 9.69 -1.69 36.81
CA VAL A 77 8.29 -1.25 36.75
C VAL A 77 7.32 -2.38 36.39
N LEU A 78 7.80 -3.49 35.81
CA LEU A 78 6.95 -4.63 35.48
C LEU A 78 6.38 -5.29 36.75
N PRO A 79 5.12 -5.77 36.69
CA PRO A 79 4.55 -6.64 37.71
C PRO A 79 5.43 -7.89 37.95
N LYS A 80 5.41 -8.42 39.17
CA LYS A 80 6.24 -9.59 39.53
C LYS A 80 5.87 -10.86 38.75
N ASP A 81 4.64 -10.93 38.28
CA ASP A 81 4.02 -12.01 37.53
C ASP A 81 3.85 -11.68 36.04
N ALA A 82 4.57 -10.66 35.54
CA ALA A 82 4.53 -10.28 34.13
C ALA A 82 4.93 -11.44 33.22
N ASN A 83 4.07 -11.75 32.26
CA ASN A 83 4.27 -12.78 31.23
C ASN A 83 3.80 -12.30 29.84
N GLY A 84 3.69 -10.98 29.66
CA GLY A 84 3.24 -10.34 28.44
C GLY A 84 4.35 -10.19 27.38
N PRO A 85 4.10 -9.39 26.32
CA PRO A 85 5.08 -9.18 25.25
C PRO A 85 6.39 -8.54 25.73
N ASP A 86 6.33 -7.77 26.82
CA ASP A 86 7.50 -7.17 27.46
C ASP A 86 8.33 -8.18 28.28
N GLY A 87 7.93 -9.45 28.36
CA GLY A 87 8.61 -10.46 29.15
C GLY A 87 8.60 -10.19 30.67
N ASP A 88 9.53 -10.81 31.37
CA ASP A 88 9.67 -10.71 32.83
C ASP A 88 10.91 -9.90 33.26
N ARG A 89 11.07 -9.74 34.57
CA ARG A 89 12.21 -9.01 35.15
C ARG A 89 13.57 -9.60 34.75
N GLU A 90 13.70 -10.92 34.72
CA GLU A 90 14.98 -11.57 34.41
C GLU A 90 15.34 -11.36 32.93
N TYR A 91 14.36 -11.55 32.05
CA TYR A 91 14.47 -11.29 30.62
C TYR A 91 14.98 -9.86 30.39
N GLN A 92 14.32 -8.86 30.97
CA GLN A 92 14.69 -7.46 30.83
C GLN A 92 16.11 -7.16 31.34
N LEU A 93 16.52 -7.71 32.50
CA LEU A 93 17.89 -7.52 33.01
C LEU A 93 18.94 -8.17 32.10
N ARG A 94 18.63 -9.32 31.50
CA ARG A 94 19.51 -9.99 30.55
C ARG A 94 19.69 -9.16 29.27
N ARG A 95 18.62 -8.53 28.77
CA ARG A 95 18.70 -7.60 27.62
C ARG A 95 19.61 -6.41 27.90
N ALA A 96 19.47 -5.79 29.08
CA ALA A 96 20.36 -4.71 29.49
C ALA A 96 21.84 -5.15 29.54
N GLU A 97 22.12 -6.34 30.08
CA GLU A 97 23.49 -6.88 30.14
C GLU A 97 24.09 -7.11 28.75
N VAL A 98 23.31 -7.67 27.81
CA VAL A 98 23.71 -7.86 26.40
C VAL A 98 24.17 -6.54 25.78
N LEU A 99 23.38 -5.48 25.96
CA LEU A 99 23.66 -4.14 25.42
C LEU A 99 24.85 -3.48 26.11
N GLU A 100 25.03 -3.65 27.42
CA GLU A 100 26.18 -3.10 28.17
C GLU A 100 27.49 -3.79 27.77
N LYS A 101 27.48 -5.12 27.64
CA LYS A 101 28.66 -5.91 27.28
C LYS A 101 28.98 -5.90 25.79
N GLY A 102 28.01 -5.57 24.95
CA GLY A 102 28.20 -5.43 23.50
C GLY A 102 28.21 -6.76 22.77
N TYR A 103 27.34 -7.70 23.16
CA TYR A 103 27.18 -8.98 22.48
C TYR A 103 26.36 -8.81 21.19
N THR A 104 27.03 -8.37 20.12
CA THR A 104 26.37 -7.98 18.86
C THR A 104 25.56 -9.11 18.21
N GLY A 105 25.92 -10.38 18.40
CA GLY A 105 25.14 -11.52 17.91
C GLY A 105 23.73 -11.63 18.52
N GLU A 106 23.51 -11.02 19.68
CA GLU A 106 22.23 -11.03 20.39
C GLU A 106 21.34 -9.83 20.02
N TYR A 107 21.86 -8.86 19.26
CA TYR A 107 21.12 -7.64 18.90
C TYR A 107 19.90 -7.91 18.01
N HIS A 108 19.84 -9.09 17.39
CA HIS A 108 18.65 -9.51 16.65
C HIS A 108 17.39 -9.48 17.50
N THR A 109 17.51 -9.75 18.80
CA THR A 109 16.37 -9.75 19.71
C THR A 109 15.88 -8.32 20.05
N GLU A 110 16.66 -7.26 19.76
CA GLU A 110 16.26 -5.86 20.00
C GLU A 110 15.28 -5.36 18.94
N VAL A 111 15.37 -5.93 17.74
CA VAL A 111 14.55 -5.56 16.59
C VAL A 111 13.69 -6.71 16.08
N ALA A 112 13.66 -7.84 16.82
CA ALA A 112 12.81 -8.97 16.50
C ALA A 112 11.34 -8.52 16.42
N GLY A 113 10.66 -8.88 15.34
CA GLY A 113 9.29 -8.45 15.06
C GLY A 113 9.16 -7.03 14.50
N PHE A 114 10.25 -6.33 14.20
CA PHE A 114 10.18 -5.08 13.45
C PHE A 114 9.94 -5.39 11.98
N SER A 115 8.77 -5.00 11.47
CA SER A 115 8.49 -4.99 10.03
C SER A 115 9.18 -3.82 9.35
N HIS A 116 9.51 -3.95 8.06
CA HIS A 116 9.95 -2.78 7.30
C HIS A 116 8.90 -1.66 7.34
N GLU A 117 9.35 -0.40 7.33
CA GLU A 117 8.42 0.73 7.30
C GLU A 117 7.57 0.74 6.03
N LEU A 118 6.26 0.91 6.20
CA LEU A 118 5.36 1.26 5.10
C LEU A 118 5.49 2.77 4.85
N SER A 119 5.91 3.14 3.64
CA SER A 119 6.18 4.55 3.32
C SER A 119 4.92 5.40 3.42
N LYS A 120 5.06 6.72 3.64
CA LYS A 120 3.92 7.65 3.62
C LYS A 120 3.16 7.61 2.28
N PRO A 121 3.82 7.62 1.09
CA PRO A 121 3.11 7.43 -0.18
C PRO A 121 2.32 6.13 -0.26
N ASP A 122 2.89 5.01 0.19
CA ASP A 122 2.19 3.71 0.15
C ASP A 122 1.03 3.65 1.15
N SER A 123 1.18 4.29 2.30
CA SER A 123 0.11 4.46 3.30
C SER A 123 -1.05 5.28 2.73
N THR A 124 -0.75 6.41 2.07
CA THR A 124 -1.77 7.24 1.39
C THR A 124 -2.46 6.45 0.29
N LEU A 125 -1.69 5.74 -0.54
CA LEU A 125 -2.24 4.91 -1.61
C LEU A 125 -3.20 3.84 -1.06
N LEU A 126 -2.84 3.17 0.04
CA LEU A 126 -3.73 2.22 0.69
C LEU A 126 -5.05 2.89 1.10
N MET A 127 -4.98 4.04 1.77
CA MET A 127 -6.18 4.76 2.20
C MET A 127 -7.06 5.17 1.02
N ASP A 128 -6.46 5.64 -0.08
CA ASP A 128 -7.18 5.99 -1.31
C ASP A 128 -7.88 4.77 -1.95
N ILE A 129 -7.22 3.60 -1.93
CA ILE A 129 -7.81 2.34 -2.38
C ILE A 129 -9.02 1.96 -1.51
N LEU A 130 -8.88 2.01 -0.18
CA LEU A 130 -9.97 1.71 0.75
C LEU A 130 -11.14 2.69 0.58
N ASP A 131 -10.85 3.98 0.39
CA ASP A 131 -11.87 5.00 0.14
C ASP A 131 -12.61 4.77 -1.17
N MET A 132 -11.90 4.44 -2.25
CA MET A 132 -12.51 4.06 -3.52
C MET A 132 -13.46 2.87 -3.34
N PHE A 133 -13.03 1.79 -2.67
CA PHE A 133 -13.88 0.61 -2.45
C PHE A 133 -15.09 0.90 -1.55
N ARG A 134 -14.95 1.78 -0.56
CA ARG A 134 -16.07 2.24 0.26
C ARG A 134 -17.12 2.95 -0.59
N VAL A 135 -16.70 3.84 -1.50
CA VAL A 135 -17.60 4.54 -2.42
C VAL A 135 -18.27 3.59 -3.42
N ILE A 136 -17.51 2.63 -3.95
CA ILE A 136 -18.04 1.56 -4.83
C ILE A 136 -19.11 0.75 -4.10
N THR A 137 -18.83 0.31 -2.87
CA THR A 137 -19.74 -0.50 -2.06
C THR A 137 -21.05 0.25 -1.77
N ALA A 138 -20.95 1.52 -1.35
CA ALA A 138 -22.11 2.36 -1.11
C ALA A 138 -22.94 2.62 -2.38
N SER A 139 -22.25 2.79 -3.53
CA SER A 139 -22.91 3.00 -4.82
C SER A 139 -23.65 1.76 -5.30
N ARG A 140 -23.09 0.56 -5.11
CA ARG A 140 -23.74 -0.72 -5.43
C ARG A 140 -24.99 -0.94 -4.58
N ALA A 141 -24.87 -0.80 -3.26
CA ALA A 141 -26.00 -0.94 -2.34
C ALA A 141 -27.16 0.03 -2.65
N ARG A 142 -26.87 1.18 -3.28
CA ARG A 142 -27.88 2.10 -3.79
C ARG A 142 -28.53 1.58 -5.08
N LEU A 143 -27.74 1.15 -6.07
CA LEU A 143 -28.25 0.61 -7.34
C LEU A 143 -29.12 -0.65 -7.13
N ASP A 144 -28.76 -1.50 -6.16
CA ASP A 144 -29.55 -2.67 -5.79
C ASP A 144 -30.95 -2.27 -5.29
N LYS A 145 -31.06 -1.17 -4.53
CA LYS A 145 -32.35 -0.60 -4.09
C LYS A 145 -33.13 0.06 -5.22
N GLU A 146 -32.44 0.48 -6.28
CA GLU A 146 -33.02 1.04 -7.50
C GLU A 146 -33.34 -0.06 -8.54
N GLU A 147 -33.16 -1.35 -8.19
CA GLU A 147 -33.34 -2.53 -9.07
C GLU A 147 -32.47 -2.49 -10.34
N VAL A 148 -31.33 -1.81 -10.28
CA VAL A 148 -30.35 -1.75 -11.38
C VAL A 148 -29.26 -2.79 -11.14
N SER A 149 -29.31 -3.92 -11.85
CA SER A 149 -28.31 -4.97 -11.76
C SER A 149 -27.11 -4.71 -12.67
N LEU A 150 -25.91 -5.01 -12.16
CA LEU A 150 -24.67 -5.06 -12.94
C LEU A 150 -24.41 -6.48 -13.43
N ASP A 151 -23.57 -6.61 -14.47
CA ASP A 151 -23.09 -7.92 -14.90
C ASP A 151 -22.32 -8.62 -13.76
N PRO A 152 -22.56 -9.92 -13.47
CA PRO A 152 -21.92 -10.61 -12.34
C PRO A 152 -20.38 -10.58 -12.36
N LYS A 153 -19.77 -10.55 -13.55
CA LYS A 153 -18.32 -10.46 -13.69
C LYS A 153 -17.81 -9.06 -13.33
N ILE A 154 -18.60 -8.02 -13.61
CA ILE A 154 -18.31 -6.65 -13.18
C ILE A 154 -18.41 -6.56 -11.67
N GLU A 155 -19.46 -7.11 -11.08
CA GLU A 155 -19.65 -7.13 -9.62
C GLU A 155 -18.48 -7.77 -8.89
N TYR A 156 -18.00 -8.90 -9.40
CA TYR A 156 -16.84 -9.61 -8.83
C TYR A 156 -15.57 -8.74 -8.76
N ASN A 157 -15.35 -7.88 -9.75
CA ASN A 157 -14.19 -6.98 -9.79
C ASN A 157 -14.34 -5.74 -8.89
N LEU A 158 -15.55 -5.45 -8.42
CA LEU A 158 -15.87 -4.30 -7.56
C LEU A 158 -15.84 -4.64 -6.06
N VAL A 159 -15.48 -5.87 -5.70
CA VAL A 159 -15.30 -6.31 -4.31
C VAL A 159 -13.84 -6.14 -3.90
N PHE A 160 -13.63 -5.54 -2.73
CA PHE A 160 -12.31 -5.47 -2.10
C PHE A 160 -11.92 -6.88 -1.62
N ARG A 161 -10.80 -7.39 -2.14
CA ARG A 161 -10.32 -8.76 -1.88
C ARG A 161 -9.11 -8.81 -0.96
N GLY A 162 -8.64 -7.65 -0.51
CA GLY A 162 -7.38 -7.53 0.22
C GLY A 162 -6.16 -7.58 -0.70
N PHE A 163 -5.05 -8.06 -0.17
CA PHE A 163 -3.73 -8.04 -0.78
C PHE A 163 -3.03 -9.41 -0.65
N ASP A 164 -2.02 -9.67 -1.47
CA ASP A 164 -1.28 -10.94 -1.44
C ASP A 164 -0.21 -10.93 -0.35
N PHE A 165 -0.29 -11.87 0.58
CA PHE A 165 0.66 -11.99 1.69
C PHE A 165 2.03 -12.51 1.23
N HIS A 166 2.13 -13.05 0.01
CA HIS A 166 3.42 -13.47 -0.55
C HIS A 166 4.21 -12.31 -1.16
N GLU A 167 3.56 -11.18 -1.47
CA GLU A 167 4.21 -10.00 -2.01
C GLU A 167 4.54 -9.02 -0.87
N PRO A 168 5.83 -8.69 -0.61
CA PRO A 168 6.23 -7.97 0.61
C PRO A 168 5.53 -6.64 0.86
N LEU A 169 5.27 -5.85 -0.19
CA LEU A 169 4.54 -4.58 -0.07
C LEU A 169 3.05 -4.81 0.20
N GLU A 170 2.47 -5.80 -0.47
CA GLU A 170 1.06 -6.16 -0.34
C GLU A 170 0.75 -6.77 1.03
N ALA A 171 1.66 -7.59 1.58
CA ALA A 171 1.59 -8.09 2.95
C ALA A 171 1.52 -6.94 3.98
N GLN A 172 2.38 -5.92 3.85
CA GLN A 172 2.34 -4.75 4.73
C GLN A 172 1.05 -3.93 4.58
N MET A 173 0.55 -3.81 3.35
CA MET A 173 -0.73 -3.15 3.10
C MET A 173 -1.90 -3.95 3.71
N ALA A 174 -1.86 -5.28 3.70
CA ALA A 174 -2.85 -6.12 4.37
C ALA A 174 -2.80 -5.95 5.90
N GLU A 175 -1.62 -6.03 6.51
CA GLU A 175 -1.44 -5.82 7.96
C GLU A 175 -1.93 -4.42 8.36
N TYR A 176 -1.61 -3.40 7.56
CA TYR A 176 -2.07 -2.04 7.85
C TYR A 176 -3.59 -1.90 7.65
N THR A 177 -4.18 -2.59 6.67
CA THR A 177 -5.63 -2.66 6.50
C THR A 177 -6.31 -3.27 7.73
N GLU A 178 -5.79 -4.40 8.22
CA GLU A 178 -6.29 -5.06 9.41
C GLU A 178 -6.20 -4.14 10.64
N PHE A 179 -5.07 -3.47 10.82
CA PHE A 179 -4.88 -2.48 11.89
C PHE A 179 -5.94 -1.37 11.83
N LEU A 180 -6.16 -0.77 10.65
CA LEU A 180 -7.14 0.31 10.46
C LEU A 180 -8.57 -0.15 10.76
N MET A 181 -8.93 -1.37 10.33
CA MET A 181 -10.25 -1.94 10.56
C MET A 181 -10.49 -2.28 12.02
N ASN A 182 -9.49 -2.83 12.71
CA ASN A 182 -9.54 -3.09 14.15
C ASN A 182 -9.69 -1.79 14.98
N ASP A 183 -9.16 -0.67 14.47
CA ASP A 183 -9.34 0.67 15.04
C ASP A 183 -10.71 1.30 14.69
N GLY A 184 -11.59 0.58 13.99
CA GLY A 184 -12.93 1.03 13.64
C GLY A 184 -13.00 1.92 12.40
N ARG A 185 -11.95 1.97 11.58
CA ARG A 185 -11.92 2.73 10.32
C ARG A 185 -12.25 1.81 9.12
N TRP A 186 -12.99 2.33 8.12
CA TRP A 186 -13.45 1.55 6.96
C TRP A 186 -14.19 0.24 7.29
N THR A 187 -14.93 0.23 8.40
CA THR A 187 -15.72 -0.94 8.84
C THR A 187 -16.78 -1.38 7.81
N ASP A 188 -17.19 -0.49 6.90
CA ASP A 188 -18.05 -0.79 5.75
C ASP A 188 -17.45 -1.90 4.83
N LEU A 189 -16.14 -2.10 4.86
CA LEU A 189 -15.44 -3.11 4.07
C LEU A 189 -15.14 -4.40 4.85
N GLN A 190 -15.47 -4.46 6.15
CA GLN A 190 -15.12 -5.58 7.03
C GLN A 190 -15.68 -6.91 6.52
N GLU A 191 -16.91 -6.92 6.00
CA GLU A 191 -17.54 -8.13 5.47
C GLU A 191 -16.75 -8.68 4.27
N GLN A 192 -16.32 -7.80 3.36
CA GLN A 192 -15.53 -8.17 2.17
C GLN A 192 -14.12 -8.64 2.54
N PHE A 193 -13.52 -7.97 3.54
CA PHE A 193 -12.22 -8.33 4.10
C PHE A 193 -12.25 -9.72 4.74
N ASN A 194 -13.26 -9.99 5.58
CA ASN A 194 -13.42 -11.28 6.26
C ASN A 194 -13.75 -12.41 5.27
N ALA A 195 -14.47 -12.12 4.19
CA ALA A 195 -14.77 -13.11 3.14
C ALA A 195 -13.52 -13.55 2.36
N SER A 196 -12.44 -12.77 2.41
CA SER A 196 -11.18 -13.00 1.68
C SER A 196 -10.05 -13.44 2.63
N ASP A 197 -10.32 -14.40 3.52
CA ASP A 197 -9.36 -14.89 4.54
C ASP A 197 -8.65 -13.77 5.30
N ARG A 198 -9.44 -12.82 5.84
CA ARG A 198 -8.94 -11.62 6.53
C ARG A 198 -8.01 -10.78 5.66
N GLY A 199 -8.43 -10.56 4.41
CA GLY A 199 -7.73 -9.69 3.45
C GLY A 199 -6.55 -10.33 2.74
N ASN A 200 -6.41 -11.65 2.75
CA ASN A 200 -5.46 -12.36 1.91
C ASN A 200 -6.09 -12.70 0.55
N SER A 201 -5.68 -11.98 -0.50
CA SER A 201 -6.23 -12.19 -1.84
C SER A 201 -5.70 -13.46 -2.53
N HIS A 202 -4.61 -14.04 -2.03
CA HIS A 202 -3.83 -15.13 -2.66
C HIS A 202 -3.28 -14.83 -4.07
N VAL A 203 -3.45 -13.60 -4.57
CA VAL A 203 -2.96 -13.14 -5.87
C VAL A 203 -2.63 -11.64 -5.80
N PRO A 204 -1.58 -11.15 -6.48
CA PRO A 204 -1.23 -9.73 -6.41
C PRO A 204 -2.35 -8.81 -6.91
N MET A 205 -2.84 -7.90 -6.06
CA MET A 205 -3.98 -7.03 -6.33
C MET A 205 -3.60 -5.56 -6.54
N LEU A 206 -2.43 -5.11 -6.05
CA LEU A 206 -2.04 -3.70 -6.04
C LEU A 206 -2.03 -3.09 -7.44
N GLY A 207 -1.55 -3.83 -8.44
CA GLY A 207 -1.55 -3.38 -9.83
C GLY A 207 -2.97 -3.15 -10.38
N ALA A 208 -3.93 -4.00 -10.01
CA ALA A 208 -5.33 -3.84 -10.40
C ALA A 208 -5.96 -2.64 -9.70
N TYR A 209 -5.72 -2.49 -8.39
CA TYR A 209 -6.25 -1.38 -7.61
C TYR A 209 -5.71 -0.02 -8.06
N ARG A 210 -4.42 0.08 -8.41
CA ARG A 210 -3.86 1.32 -8.99
C ARG A 210 -4.57 1.74 -10.29
N ARG A 211 -4.91 0.79 -11.16
CA ARG A 211 -5.65 1.09 -12.40
C ARG A 211 -7.08 1.53 -12.12
N MET A 212 -7.77 0.83 -11.21
CA MET A 212 -9.11 1.21 -10.75
C MET A 212 -9.11 2.62 -10.15
N LEU A 213 -8.11 2.92 -9.30
CA LEU A 213 -7.97 4.20 -8.63
C LEU A 213 -7.70 5.34 -9.61
N ASN A 214 -6.91 5.09 -10.66
CA ASN A 214 -6.69 6.07 -11.73
C ASN A 214 -7.99 6.40 -12.49
N GLU A 215 -8.78 5.37 -12.83
CA GLU A 215 -10.08 5.56 -13.49
C GLU A 215 -11.06 6.30 -12.58
N TYR A 216 -11.16 5.87 -11.32
CA TYR A 216 -11.96 6.51 -10.30
C TYR A 216 -11.59 7.99 -10.12
N SER A 217 -10.30 8.30 -10.05
CA SER A 217 -9.79 9.67 -9.92
C SER A 217 -10.16 10.52 -11.14
N THR A 218 -10.08 9.93 -12.35
CA THR A 218 -10.49 10.59 -13.60
C THR A 218 -11.99 10.92 -13.57
N ILE A 219 -12.83 9.96 -13.18
CA ILE A 219 -14.28 10.16 -13.02
C ILE A 219 -14.55 11.28 -12.00
N MET A 220 -13.88 11.25 -10.85
CA MET A 220 -14.06 12.25 -9.80
C MET A 220 -13.60 13.65 -10.22
N ALA A 221 -12.56 13.76 -11.04
CA ALA A 221 -12.08 15.04 -11.56
C ALA A 221 -13.09 15.73 -12.48
N THR A 222 -13.95 14.98 -13.19
CA THR A 222 -15.00 15.56 -14.04
C THR A 222 -16.15 16.20 -13.24
N ARG A 223 -16.26 15.91 -11.94
CA ARG A 223 -17.36 16.39 -11.09
C ARG A 223 -17.10 17.84 -10.63
N ARG A 224 -18.11 18.72 -10.73
CA ARG A 224 -18.00 20.13 -10.34
C ARG A 224 -17.58 20.29 -8.86
N PRO A 225 -16.67 21.22 -8.52
CA PRO A 225 -16.37 21.59 -7.14
C PRO A 225 -17.65 22.00 -6.38
N GLY A 226 -17.95 21.35 -5.24
CA GLY A 226 -19.04 21.74 -4.34
C GLY A 226 -20.19 20.74 -4.16
N ASP A 227 -20.36 19.75 -5.04
CA ASP A 227 -21.38 18.70 -4.87
C ASP A 227 -20.86 17.48 -4.09
N TYR A 228 -20.64 17.64 -2.79
CA TYR A 228 -20.09 16.57 -1.94
C TYR A 228 -21.02 15.34 -1.83
N ARG A 229 -22.34 15.52 -1.98
CA ARG A 229 -23.33 14.43 -1.83
C ARG A 229 -23.57 13.65 -3.12
N GLY A 230 -23.48 14.30 -4.28
CA GLY A 230 -23.52 13.65 -5.58
C GLY A 230 -22.18 13.00 -5.94
N ARG A 231 -21.05 13.58 -5.50
CA ARG A 231 -19.69 13.07 -5.75
C ARG A 231 -19.44 11.62 -5.33
N LEU A 232 -20.13 11.12 -4.31
CA LEU A 232 -19.91 9.78 -3.78
C LEU A 232 -20.88 8.74 -4.37
N LYS A 233 -21.66 9.10 -5.39
CA LYS A 233 -22.60 8.20 -6.07
C LYS A 233 -22.10 7.90 -7.46
N LEU A 234 -21.62 6.69 -7.66
CA LEU A 234 -21.24 6.18 -8.98
C LEU A 234 -22.47 5.63 -9.71
N SER A 235 -22.56 5.88 -11.02
CA SER A 235 -23.54 5.25 -11.91
C SER A 235 -23.13 3.82 -12.27
N ALA A 236 -24.04 3.07 -12.88
CA ALA A 236 -23.74 1.72 -13.37
C ALA A 236 -22.62 1.73 -14.44
N GLU A 237 -22.61 2.73 -15.31
CA GLU A 237 -21.57 2.92 -16.33
C GLU A 237 -20.22 3.26 -15.71
N GLU A 238 -20.18 4.17 -14.73
CA GLU A 238 -18.95 4.54 -14.02
C GLU A 238 -18.37 3.34 -13.25
N LEU A 239 -19.22 2.57 -12.56
CA LEU A 239 -18.80 1.33 -11.90
C LEU A 239 -18.24 0.30 -12.90
N THR A 240 -18.86 0.19 -14.08
CA THR A 240 -18.38 -0.68 -15.14
C THR A 240 -17.02 -0.24 -15.67
N GLN A 241 -16.79 1.07 -15.86
CA GLN A 241 -15.50 1.62 -16.29
C GLN A 241 -14.40 1.29 -15.27
N ILE A 242 -14.65 1.54 -13.99
CA ILE A 242 -13.71 1.24 -12.91
C ILE A 242 -13.41 -0.28 -12.87
N ALA A 243 -14.43 -1.13 -12.94
CA ALA A 243 -14.25 -2.58 -12.93
C ALA A 243 -13.41 -3.06 -14.13
N GLN A 244 -13.60 -2.49 -15.31
CA GLN A 244 -12.82 -2.84 -16.50
C GLN A 244 -11.36 -2.34 -16.43
N ALA A 245 -11.07 -1.31 -15.62
CA ALA A 245 -9.70 -0.87 -15.33
C ALA A 245 -8.90 -1.91 -14.53
N SER A 246 -9.56 -2.76 -13.75
CA SER A 246 -8.90 -3.85 -13.01
C SER A 246 -8.21 -4.86 -13.93
N ILE A 247 -8.74 -5.08 -15.14
CA ILE A 247 -8.19 -6.02 -16.12
C ILE A 247 -6.95 -5.41 -16.76
N HIS A 248 -5.85 -6.17 -16.79
CA HIS A 248 -4.62 -5.72 -17.42
C HIS A 248 -4.86 -5.34 -18.90
N PRO A 249 -4.29 -4.22 -19.41
CA PRO A 249 -4.54 -3.75 -20.77
C PRO A 249 -4.32 -4.81 -21.86
N SER A 250 -3.33 -5.70 -21.69
CA SER A 250 -3.06 -6.81 -22.62
C SER A 250 -4.18 -7.84 -22.72
N HIS A 251 -5.08 -7.92 -21.73
CA HIS A 251 -6.18 -8.89 -21.66
C HIS A 251 -7.55 -8.23 -21.86
N ARG A 252 -7.59 -6.92 -22.15
CA ARG A 252 -8.83 -6.22 -22.45
C ARG A 252 -9.26 -6.57 -23.88
N ARG A 253 -10.41 -7.23 -24.05
CA ARG A 253 -11.02 -7.37 -25.38
C ARG A 253 -11.46 -5.99 -25.85
N HIS A 254 -10.79 -5.45 -26.86
CA HIS A 254 -11.26 -4.26 -27.56
C HIS A 254 -12.54 -4.61 -28.33
N PRO A 255 -13.65 -3.86 -28.16
CA PRO A 255 -14.77 -3.93 -29.08
C PRO A 255 -14.48 -3.04 -30.29
N SER A 256 -13.66 -3.53 -31.24
CA SER A 256 -13.54 -2.90 -32.56
C SER A 256 -12.75 -3.80 -33.51
N GLY A 257 -13.42 -4.39 -34.51
CA GLY A 257 -12.73 -4.91 -35.69
C GLY A 257 -13.50 -5.83 -36.63
N ASP A 258 -14.47 -6.63 -36.16
CA ASP A 258 -14.87 -7.84 -36.92
C ASP A 258 -16.22 -7.77 -37.66
N GLN A 259 -16.58 -6.60 -38.20
CA GLN A 259 -17.77 -6.45 -39.08
C GLN A 259 -17.54 -5.66 -40.36
N ALA A 260 -16.31 -5.47 -40.83
CA ALA A 260 -16.03 -4.70 -42.04
C ALA A 260 -15.52 -5.49 -43.27
N GLU A 261 -15.40 -6.82 -43.24
CA GLU A 261 -14.85 -7.58 -44.39
C GLU A 261 -15.69 -8.79 -44.84
N ALA A 262 -17.02 -8.76 -44.67
CA ALA A 262 -17.90 -9.81 -45.21
C ALA A 262 -18.86 -9.34 -46.31
N THR A 263 -18.60 -8.19 -46.96
CA THR A 263 -19.48 -7.70 -48.04
C THR A 263 -18.71 -7.09 -49.20
N SER A 264 -17.73 -7.80 -49.77
CA SER A 264 -17.13 -7.42 -51.07
C SER A 264 -16.35 -8.59 -51.68
N GLN A 265 -17.04 -9.64 -52.12
CA GLN A 265 -16.61 -10.53 -53.22
C GLN A 265 -17.67 -11.63 -53.45
N GLN A 266 -18.82 -11.25 -53.99
CA GLN A 266 -19.70 -12.17 -54.72
C GLN A 266 -20.65 -11.37 -55.61
N THR A 267 -20.12 -10.81 -56.70
CA THR A 267 -20.89 -10.51 -57.92
C THR A 267 -19.91 -10.36 -59.09
N ASP A 268 -20.15 -11.20 -60.10
CA ASP A 268 -19.68 -11.22 -61.50
C ASP A 268 -18.21 -11.53 -61.82
#